data_AF-A0AA86I4C2-F1
#
_entry.id   AF-A0AA86I4C2-F1
#
_cell.length_a   1.000
_cell.length_b   1.000
_cell.length_c   1.000
_cell.angle_alpha   90.00
_cell.angle_beta   90.00
_cell.angle_gamma   90.00
#
_symmetry.space_group_name_H-M   'P 1'
#
loop_
_entity.id
_entity.type
_entity.pdbx_description
1 polymer ?
#
loop_
_entity_poly.entity_id
_entity_poly.type
_entity_poly.pdbx_seq_one_letter_code
_entity_poly.pdbx_strand_id
1 'polypeptide(L)' 'MRLKDGNFYTDSRTNKVYRLNEDDKGSWYLSTRDDEDHHPMSRTSGRNMMKLLKSFYNKVNDS' A
#
# COMPACT_ATOMS: atom_id res chain seq x y z
N MET A 1 9.50 11.39 -14.77
CA MET A 1 8.13 11.38 -15.34
C MET A 1 7.14 11.42 -14.18
N ARG A 2 6.43 12.55 -13.99
CA ARG A 2 5.43 12.75 -12.92
C ARG A 2 4.06 12.65 -13.58
N LEU A 3 3.24 11.67 -13.18
CA LEU A 3 1.85 11.54 -13.62
C LEU A 3 0.95 12.16 -12.55
N LYS A 4 -0.10 12.86 -12.99
CA LYS A 4 -0.86 13.91 -12.28
C LYS A 4 -1.57 13.52 -10.97
N ASP A 5 -1.56 12.25 -10.54
CA ASP A 5 -2.59 11.71 -9.63
C ASP A 5 -2.06 11.06 -8.33
N GLY A 6 -0.96 11.56 -7.77
CA GLY A 6 -0.52 11.21 -6.42
C GLY A 6 0.88 10.63 -6.33
N ASN A 7 1.39 10.58 -5.11
CA ASN A 7 2.73 10.08 -4.84
C ASN A 7 2.73 8.55 -4.89
N PHE A 8 3.64 8.00 -5.69
CA PHE A 8 3.97 6.58 -5.67
C PHE A 8 5.13 6.35 -4.72
N TYR A 9 5.09 5.21 -4.03
CA TYR A 9 6.14 4.76 -3.15
C TYR A 9 6.63 3.41 -3.66
N THR A 10 7.94 3.27 -3.84
CA THR A 10 8.55 2.03 -4.32
C THR A 10 9.38 1.42 -3.19
N ASP A 11 9.15 0.14 -2.91
CA ASP A 11 10.05 -0.62 -2.04
C ASP A 11 11.11 -1.28 -2.92
N SER A 12 12.35 -0.77 -2.84
CA SER A 12 13.47 -1.26 -3.64
C SER A 12 13.92 -2.67 -3.27
N ARG A 13 13.49 -3.21 -2.12
CA ARG A 13 13.82 -4.59 -1.71
C ARG A 13 12.91 -5.63 -2.35
N THR A 14 11.66 -5.24 -2.61
CA THR A 14 10.63 -6.14 -3.12
C THR A 14 10.19 -5.79 -4.54
N ASN A 15 10.71 -4.71 -5.13
CA ASN A 15 10.25 -4.11 -6.38
C ASN A 15 8.74 -3.80 -6.40
N LYS A 16 8.12 -3.68 -5.23
CA LYS A 16 6.69 -3.38 -5.11
C LYS A 16 6.44 -1.89 -5.24
N VAL A 17 5.43 -1.54 -6.03
CA VAL A 17 4.95 -0.17 -6.18
C VAL A 17 3.66 0.00 -5.41
N TYR A 18 3.62 1.01 -4.55
CA TYR A 18 2.50 1.35 -3.70
C TYR A 18 1.94 2.73 -4.05
N ARG A 19 0.62 2.88 -3.94
CA ARG A 19 -0.07 4.17 -4.06
C ARG A 19 -1.17 4.28 -3.01
N LEU A 20 -1.16 5.36 -2.25
CA LEU A 20 -2.25 5.72 -1.35
C LEU A 20 -3.32 6.49 -2.13
N ASN A 21 -4.56 6.07 -2.03
CA ASN A 21 -5.70 6.64 -2.75
C ASN A 21 -6.87 6.89 -1.80
N GLU A 22 -7.73 7.82 -2.19
CA GLU A 22 -9.05 8.07 -1.61
C GLU A 22 -10.11 7.64 -2.64
N ASP A 23 -11.21 7.04 -2.19
CA ASP A 23 -12.36 6.76 -3.06
C ASP A 23 -13.40 7.87 -3.03
N ASP A 24 -14.43 7.77 -3.88
CA ASP A 24 -15.47 8.80 -4.01
C ASP A 24 -16.31 9.01 -2.74
N LYS A 25 -16.15 8.14 -1.72
CA LYS A 25 -16.82 8.23 -0.42
C LYS A 25 -15.88 8.76 0.67
N GLY A 26 -14.67 9.19 0.31
CA GLY A 26 -13.66 9.68 1.24
C GLY A 26 -12.93 8.58 2.01
N SER A 27 -13.04 7.31 1.59
CA SER A 27 -12.35 6.19 2.23
C SER A 27 -10.98 5.93 1.60
N TRP A 28 -9.98 5.71 2.45
CA TRP A 28 -8.60 5.48 2.02
C TRP A 28 -8.33 4.02 1.68
N TYR A 29 -7.52 3.78 0.64
CA TYR A 29 -7.02 2.45 0.25
C TYR A 29 -5.61 2.50 -0.34
N LEU A 30 -4.87 1.41 -0.16
CA LEU A 30 -3.53 1.20 -0.70
C LEU A 30 -3.63 0.28 -1.93
N SER A 31 -3.14 0.75 -3.08
CA SER A 31 -2.94 -0.08 -4.26
C SER A 31 -1.50 -0.57 -4.30
N THR A 32 -1.32 -1.87 -4.52
CA THR A 32 0.00 -2.49 -4.67
C THR A 32 0.10 -3.14 -6.04
N ARG A 33 1.20 -2.89 -6.75
CA ARG A 33 1.57 -3.59 -7.97
C ARG A 33 2.85 -4.37 -7.72
N ASP A 34 2.83 -5.62 -8.12
CA ASP A 34 3.99 -6.51 -8.14
C ASP A 34 4.46 -6.64 -9.59
N ASP A 35 5.76 -6.48 -9.84
CA ASP A 35 6.33 -6.53 -11.18
C ASP A 35 6.53 -7.97 -11.69
N GLU A 36 6.50 -8.98 -10.80
CA GLU A 36 6.82 -10.36 -11.18
C GLU A 36 5.78 -11.05 -12.07
N ASP A 37 4.51 -10.63 -12.10
CA ASP A 37 3.46 -11.44 -12.76
C ASP A 37 2.39 -10.70 -13.58
N HIS A 38 2.59 -9.43 -13.96
CA HIS A 38 1.57 -8.64 -14.69
C HIS A 38 0.18 -8.65 -14.00
N HIS A 39 0.15 -8.88 -12.69
CA HIS A 39 -1.10 -9.00 -11.95
C HIS A 39 -1.79 -7.64 -11.75
N PRO A 40 -3.14 -7.62 -11.70
CA PRO A 40 -3.88 -6.40 -11.43
C PRO A 40 -3.49 -5.82 -10.06
N MET A 41 -3.55 -4.48 -9.95
CA MET A 41 -3.26 -3.79 -8.69
C MET A 41 -4.11 -4.35 -7.55
N SER A 42 -3.47 -4.96 -6.55
CA SER A 42 -4.15 -5.45 -5.36
C SER A 42 -4.55 -4.26 -4.49
N ARG A 43 -5.81 -4.23 -4.04
CA ARG A 43 -6.37 -3.15 -3.22
C ARG A 43 -6.52 -3.59 -1.76
N THR A 44 -5.84 -2.88 -0.85
CA THR A 44 -5.99 -3.05 0.60
C THR A 44 -6.73 -1.86 1.19
N SER A 45 -7.82 -2.10 1.93
CA SER A 45 -8.54 -1.02 2.61
C SER A 45 -7.68 -0.38 3.70
N GLY A 46 -7.86 0.92 3.96
CA GLY A 46 -7.14 1.63 5.03
C GLY A 46 -7.36 0.99 6.40
N ARG A 47 -8.54 0.42 6.66
CA ARG A 47 -8.83 -0.34 7.90
C ARG A 47 -7.93 -1.56 8.04
N ASN A 48 -7.75 -2.34 6.97
CA ASN A 48 -6.90 -3.52 7.00
C ASN A 48 -5.42 -3.14 7.10
N MET A 49 -5.00 -2.06 6.43
CA MET A 49 -3.65 -1.50 6.56
C MET A 49 -3.33 -1.14 8.03
N MET A 50 -4.25 -0.46 8.73
CA MET A 50 -4.05 -0.11 10.14
C MET A 50 -3.94 -1.33 11.06
N LYS A 51 -4.68 -2.41 10.77
CA LYS A 51 -4.53 -3.67 11.50
C LYS A 51 -3.14 -4.29 11.29
N LEU A 52 -2.62 -4.27 10.06
CA LEU A 52 -1.29 -4.77 9.74
C LEU A 52 -0.20 -3.96 10.45
N LEU A 53 -0.28 -2.62 10.42
CA LEU A 53 0.66 -1.73 11.11
C LEU A 53 0.65 -1.96 12.63
N LYS A 54 -0.54 -2.08 13.22
CA LYS A 54 -0.67 -2.38 14.65
C LYS A 54 -0.07 -3.74 15.01
N SER A 55 -0.31 -4.76 14.19
CA SER A 55 0.29 -6.08 14.37
C SER A 55 1.81 -6.04 14.27
N PHE A 56 2.36 -5.28 13.33
CA PHE A 56 3.80 -5.09 13.18
C PHE A 56 4.41 -4.37 14.39
N TYR A 57 3.80 -3.27 14.82
CA TYR A 57 4.24 -2.51 16.00
C TYR A 57 4.29 -3.38 17.26
N ASN A 58 3.22 -4.14 17.53
CA ASN A 58 3.20 -5.05 18.67
C ASN A 58 4.30 -6.10 18.55
N LYS A 59 4.46 -6.72 17.37
CA LYS A 59 5.50 -7.73 17.15
C LYS A 59 6.91 -7.21 17.42
N VAL A 60 7.21 -5.96 17.05
CA VAL A 60 8.53 -5.35 17.27
C VAL A 60 8.76 -4.98 18.74
N ASN A 61 7.72 -4.58 19.48
CA ASN A 61 7.85 -4.12 20.87
C ASN A 61 7.62 -5.22 21.92
N ASP A 62 7.02 -6.35 21.52
CA ASP A 62 6.87 -7.54 22.36
C ASP A 62 8.05 -8.54 22.15
N SER A 63 9.06 -8.21 21.34
CA SER A 63 10.26 -9.04 21.07
C SER A 63 11.49 -8.61 21.87
#